data_AF-F4N048-F1
#
_entry.id   AF-F4N048-F1
#
_cell.length_a   1.000
_cell.length_b   1.000
_cell.length_c   1.000
_cell.angle_alpha   90.00
_cell.angle_beta   90.00
_cell.angle_gamma   90.00
#
_symmetry.space_group_name_H-M   'P 1'
#
loop_
_entity.id
_entity.type
_entity.pdbx_description
1 polymer ?
#
loop_
_entity_poly.entity_id
_entity_poly.type
_entity_poly.pdbx_seq_one_letter_code
_entity_poly.pdbx_strand_id
1 'polypeptide(L)'
;MNFDSDRIVGYAKEAILLRQSLAIRCRLIDSTITVDHPLAELQLHSDDIPTLQQQAQQFALNTDKAEVGDDIHGLRMLCLYGLKGAAAYMEHAHVLGQSDEQIYADYHAYMAWLGTQPRDVDTLLNNAMGIGKMNFNVMAILDRGETQAYGDPQPTSVNVRPVAGKAILISGHDLKDLQMLLEQTQGTGINIYTHGEMLPAHGYPELKRYSHLVGNYGSGWQNQQTEFAKFPALF
;
A
#
# COMPACT_ATOMS: atom_id res chain seq x y z
N MET A 1 -1.17 -5.88 -5.42
CA MET A 1 0.25 -6.28 -5.43
C MET A 1 0.44 -7.76 -5.14
N ASN A 2 -0.32 -8.37 -4.22
CA ASN A 2 -0.15 -9.79 -3.89
C ASN A 2 -0.85 -10.72 -4.89
N PHE A 3 -0.19 -11.82 -5.30
CA PHE A 3 -0.70 -12.85 -6.21
C PHE A 3 -0.93 -14.20 -5.51
N ASP A 4 -0.63 -14.28 -4.21
CA ASP A 4 -0.90 -15.45 -3.37
C ASP A 4 -2.38 -15.43 -2.95
N SER A 5 -3.15 -16.35 -3.53
CA SER A 5 -4.58 -16.50 -3.26
C SER A 5 -4.87 -16.76 -1.79
N ASP A 6 -4.06 -17.59 -1.12
CA ASP A 6 -4.31 -17.96 0.28
C ASP A 6 -4.13 -16.76 1.20
N ARG A 7 -3.14 -15.90 0.91
CA ARG A 7 -2.96 -14.62 1.62
C ARG A 7 -4.16 -13.69 1.45
N ILE A 8 -4.72 -13.60 0.24
CA ILE A 8 -5.89 -12.76 -0.03
C ILE A 8 -7.12 -13.27 0.73
N VAL A 9 -7.34 -14.59 0.74
CA VAL A 9 -8.41 -15.21 1.52
C VAL A 9 -8.20 -14.97 3.02
N GLY A 10 -6.96 -15.07 3.50
CA GLY A 10 -6.59 -14.76 4.88
C GLY A 10 -6.99 -13.34 5.30
N TYR A 11 -6.66 -12.33 4.47
CA TYR A 11 -7.05 -10.94 4.74
C TYR A 11 -8.57 -10.74 4.73
N ALA A 12 -9.30 -11.41 3.85
CA ALA A 12 -10.77 -11.32 3.84
C ALA A 12 -11.38 -11.87 5.15
N LYS A 13 -10.85 -12.99 5.67
CA LYS A 13 -11.26 -13.54 6.97
C LYS A 13 -10.93 -12.58 8.12
N GLU A 14 -9.71 -12.05 8.14
CA GLU A 14 -9.28 -11.09 9.16
C GLU A 14 -10.15 -9.83 9.16
N ALA A 15 -10.46 -9.28 7.99
CA ALA A 15 -11.33 -8.11 7.86
C ALA A 15 -12.74 -8.38 8.42
N ILE A 16 -13.32 -9.56 8.18
CA ILE A 16 -14.61 -9.96 8.74
C ILE A 16 -14.54 -10.02 10.27
N LEU A 17 -13.50 -10.63 10.83
CA LEU A 17 -13.29 -10.73 12.28
C LEU A 17 -13.14 -9.34 12.92
N LEU A 18 -12.34 -8.46 12.31
CA LEU A 18 -12.13 -7.09 12.79
C LEU A 18 -13.44 -6.28 12.73
N ARG A 19 -14.21 -6.38 11.63
CA ARG A 19 -15.52 -5.73 11.49
C ARG A 19 -16.49 -6.18 12.58
N GLN A 20 -16.58 -7.49 12.83
CA GLN A 20 -17.45 -8.06 13.87
C GLN A 20 -17.01 -7.62 15.27
N SER A 21 -15.69 -7.67 15.56
CA SER A 21 -15.15 -7.21 16.83
C SER A 21 -15.45 -5.73 17.07
N LEU A 22 -15.30 -4.89 16.05
CA LEU A 22 -15.61 -3.46 16.13
C LEU A 22 -17.09 -3.22 16.43
N ALA A 23 -18.00 -3.89 15.72
CA ALA A 23 -19.44 -3.76 15.94
C ALA A 23 -19.84 -4.15 17.39
N ILE A 24 -19.23 -5.21 17.95
CA ILE A 24 -19.43 -5.60 19.35
C ILE A 24 -18.93 -4.50 20.29
N ARG A 25 -17.71 -3.99 20.08
CA ARG A 25 -17.13 -2.94 20.92
C ARG A 25 -17.95 -1.66 20.91
N CYS A 26 -18.47 -1.25 19.76
CA CYS A 26 -19.37 -0.10 19.66
C CYS A 26 -20.64 -0.32 20.50
N ARG A 27 -21.27 -1.50 20.41
CA ARG A 27 -22.49 -1.82 21.18
C ARG A 27 -22.26 -1.96 22.68
N LEU A 28 -21.03 -2.27 23.12
CA LEU A 28 -20.67 -2.24 24.53
C LEU A 28 -20.60 -0.81 25.09
N ILE A 29 -20.31 0.19 24.24
CA ILE A 29 -20.30 1.60 24.60
C ILE A 29 -21.73 2.16 24.55
N ASP A 30 -22.47 1.86 23.48
CA ASP A 30 -23.86 2.27 23.30
C ASP A 30 -24.66 1.14 22.64
N SER A 31 -25.55 0.52 23.42
CA SER A 31 -26.36 -0.62 22.99
C SER A 31 -27.41 -0.27 21.92
N THR A 32 -27.65 1.02 21.67
CA THR A 32 -28.58 1.47 20.63
C THR A 32 -27.96 1.53 19.24
N ILE A 33 -26.63 1.37 19.13
CA ILE A 33 -25.92 1.41 17.85
C ILE A 33 -26.38 0.27 16.92
N THR A 34 -26.96 0.68 15.79
CA THR A 34 -27.29 -0.18 14.65
C THR A 34 -26.30 0.03 13.51
N VAL A 35 -25.93 -1.05 12.81
CA VAL A 35 -25.08 -0.98 11.61
C VAL A 35 -25.98 -1.13 10.39
N ASP A 36 -26.24 -0.02 9.70
CA ASP A 36 -27.04 0.01 8.47
C ASP A 36 -26.13 0.24 7.26
N HIS A 37 -25.53 -0.84 6.77
CA HIS A 37 -24.67 -0.82 5.58
C HIS A 37 -24.88 -2.09 4.76
N PRO A 38 -24.99 -2.02 3.42
CA PRO A 38 -25.34 -3.18 2.58
C PRO A 38 -24.34 -4.33 2.66
N LEU A 39 -23.08 -4.05 2.98
CA LEU A 39 -22.01 -5.05 3.14
C LEU A 39 -21.68 -5.36 4.61
N ALA A 40 -22.49 -4.91 5.57
CA ALA A 40 -22.25 -5.10 7.00
C ALA A 40 -22.21 -6.58 7.41
N GLU A 41 -22.97 -7.42 6.71
CA GLU A 41 -23.12 -8.85 7.00
C GLU A 41 -22.38 -9.74 5.99
N LEU A 42 -21.53 -9.17 5.11
CA LEU A 42 -20.78 -9.96 4.13
C LEU A 42 -19.94 -11.04 4.83
N GLN A 43 -20.08 -12.29 4.38
CA GLN A 43 -19.32 -13.45 4.83
C GLN A 43 -18.67 -14.17 3.66
N LEU A 44 -17.59 -14.91 3.90
CA LEU A 44 -17.08 -15.88 2.94
C LEU A 44 -17.95 -17.14 2.98
N HIS A 45 -18.40 -17.64 1.84
CA HIS A 45 -19.28 -18.81 1.77
C HIS A 45 -18.53 -20.15 1.87
N SER A 46 -17.20 -20.11 1.78
CA SER A 46 -16.35 -21.30 1.80
C SER A 46 -14.90 -20.90 2.12
N ASP A 47 -14.06 -21.91 2.34
CA ASP A 47 -12.60 -21.79 2.35
C ASP A 47 -11.97 -22.30 1.06
N ASP A 48 -12.77 -22.87 0.16
CA ASP A 48 -12.36 -23.40 -1.14
C ASP A 48 -12.24 -22.28 -2.19
N ILE A 49 -11.07 -22.18 -2.84
CA ILE A 49 -10.76 -21.13 -3.82
C ILE A 49 -11.78 -21.08 -4.98
N PRO A 50 -12.09 -22.19 -5.68
CA PRO A 50 -13.12 -22.20 -6.73
C PRO A 50 -14.46 -21.62 -6.28
N THR A 51 -14.93 -22.00 -5.09
CA THR A 51 -16.19 -21.50 -4.52
C THR A 51 -16.09 -20.00 -4.22
N LEU A 52 -14.98 -19.54 -3.66
CA LEU A 52 -14.71 -18.12 -3.40
C LEU A 52 -14.60 -17.29 -4.67
N GLN A 53 -14.03 -17.84 -5.75
CA GLN A 53 -13.97 -17.18 -7.04
C GLN A 53 -15.38 -16.94 -7.62
N GLN A 54 -16.28 -17.91 -7.49
CA GLN A 54 -17.68 -17.74 -7.89
C GLN A 54 -18.37 -16.67 -7.05
N GLN A 55 -18.13 -16.65 -5.74
CA GLN A 55 -18.64 -15.59 -4.87
C GLN A 55 -18.09 -14.21 -5.28
N ALA A 56 -16.79 -14.10 -5.56
CA ALA A 56 -16.14 -12.85 -5.94
C ALA A 56 -16.71 -12.21 -7.21
N GLN A 57 -17.24 -13.02 -8.14
CA GLN A 57 -17.92 -12.51 -9.35
C GLN A 57 -19.14 -11.62 -9.01
N GLN A 58 -19.82 -11.88 -7.89
CA GLN A 58 -20.96 -11.08 -7.42
C GLN A 58 -20.53 -9.68 -6.96
N PHE A 59 -19.24 -9.52 -6.64
CA PHE A 59 -18.64 -8.27 -6.17
C PHE A 59 -17.71 -7.64 -7.23
N ALA A 60 -17.81 -8.09 -8.49
CA ALA A 60 -17.08 -7.46 -9.57
C ALA A 60 -17.47 -5.96 -9.68
N LEU A 61 -16.46 -5.10 -9.85
CA LEU A 61 -16.62 -3.65 -9.75
C LEU A 61 -17.46 -3.02 -10.87
N ASN A 62 -17.80 -3.80 -11.90
CA ASN A 62 -18.51 -3.39 -13.10
C ASN A 62 -19.88 -4.09 -13.27
N THR A 63 -20.41 -4.73 -12.23
CA THR A 63 -21.68 -5.46 -12.27
C THR A 63 -22.86 -4.61 -12.72
N ASP A 64 -22.94 -3.35 -12.27
CA ASP A 64 -24.01 -2.40 -12.63
C ASP A 64 -23.58 -1.38 -13.70
N LYS A 65 -22.39 -1.55 -14.32
CA LYS A 65 -21.82 -0.56 -15.24
C LYS A 65 -22.76 -0.20 -16.40
N ALA A 66 -23.45 -1.19 -16.97
CA ALA A 66 -24.39 -0.97 -18.06
C ALA A 66 -25.61 -0.14 -17.63
N GLU A 67 -25.97 -0.14 -16.35
CA GLU A 67 -27.08 0.62 -15.78
C GLU A 67 -26.65 2.05 -15.42
N VAL A 68 -25.49 2.22 -14.78
CA VAL A 68 -25.02 3.52 -14.28
C VAL A 68 -24.21 4.32 -15.30
N GLY A 69 -23.71 3.69 -16.35
CA GLY A 69 -22.89 4.34 -17.38
C GLY A 69 -21.42 4.53 -17.00
N ASP A 70 -20.63 4.94 -18.00
CA ASP A 70 -19.17 5.04 -17.88
C ASP A 70 -18.71 6.12 -16.89
N ASP A 71 -19.42 7.24 -16.79
CA ASP A 71 -19.02 8.37 -15.93
C ASP A 71 -19.12 8.00 -14.45
N ILE A 72 -20.26 7.47 -14.01
CA ILE A 72 -20.47 7.05 -12.61
C ILE A 72 -19.50 5.91 -12.25
N HIS A 73 -19.36 4.91 -13.13
CA HIS A 73 -18.42 3.82 -12.92
C HIS A 73 -16.97 4.34 -12.83
N GLY A 74 -16.57 5.22 -13.75
CA GLY A 74 -15.25 5.83 -13.78
C GLY A 74 -14.94 6.61 -12.51
N LEU A 75 -15.89 7.40 -12.01
CA LEU A 75 -15.71 8.13 -10.75
C LEU A 75 -15.63 7.21 -9.53
N ARG A 76 -16.43 6.13 -9.47
CA ARG A 76 -16.28 5.11 -8.41
C ARG A 76 -14.88 4.48 -8.43
N MET A 77 -14.37 4.17 -9.63
CA MET A 77 -13.02 3.61 -9.78
C MET A 77 -11.93 4.61 -9.42
N LEU A 78 -12.11 5.89 -9.78
CA LEU A 78 -11.22 6.97 -9.36
C LEU A 78 -11.13 7.06 -7.84
N CYS A 79 -12.27 7.06 -7.14
CA CYS A 79 -12.30 7.03 -5.68
C CYS A 79 -11.61 5.79 -5.12
N LEU A 80 -11.94 4.59 -5.61
CA LEU A 80 -11.38 3.33 -5.13
C LEU A 80 -9.86 3.28 -5.29
N TYR A 81 -9.35 3.65 -6.47
CA TYR A 81 -7.91 3.61 -6.75
C TYR A 81 -7.15 4.72 -6.02
N GLY A 82 -7.77 5.89 -5.83
CA GLY A 82 -7.24 6.94 -4.96
C GLY A 82 -7.09 6.47 -3.52
N LEU A 83 -8.11 5.80 -2.97
CA LEU A 83 -8.07 5.20 -1.63
C LEU A 83 -6.99 4.13 -1.51
N LYS A 84 -6.86 3.23 -2.51
CA LYS A 84 -5.79 2.23 -2.50
C LYS A 84 -4.38 2.85 -2.52
N GLY A 85 -4.19 3.95 -3.25
CA GLY A 85 -2.95 4.71 -3.23
C GLY A 85 -2.68 5.32 -1.85
N ALA A 86 -3.69 5.99 -1.27
CA ALA A 86 -3.58 6.56 0.06
C ALA A 86 -3.26 5.51 1.13
N ALA A 87 -3.90 4.34 1.07
CA ALA A 87 -3.63 3.25 2.00
C ALA A 87 -2.17 2.77 1.97
N ALA A 88 -1.54 2.73 0.78
CA ALA A 88 -0.14 2.34 0.66
C ALA A 88 0.79 3.36 1.36
N TYR A 89 0.56 4.66 1.17
CA TYR A 89 1.34 5.69 1.85
C TYR A 89 1.03 5.75 3.36
N MET A 90 -0.21 5.48 3.76
CA MET A 90 -0.61 5.37 5.17
C MET A 90 0.15 4.23 5.87
N GLU A 91 0.32 3.10 5.20
CA GLU A 91 1.09 1.97 5.73
C GLU A 91 2.56 2.34 5.95
N HIS A 92 3.23 2.92 4.95
CA HIS A 92 4.63 3.34 5.11
C HIS A 92 4.79 4.41 6.21
N ALA A 93 3.86 5.37 6.29
CA ALA A 93 3.85 6.34 7.39
C ALA A 93 3.71 5.64 8.75
N HIS A 94 2.79 4.67 8.86
CA HIS A 94 2.58 3.90 10.09
C HIS A 94 3.81 3.08 10.50
N VAL A 95 4.48 2.45 9.53
CA VAL A 95 5.73 1.70 9.74
C VAL A 95 6.84 2.60 10.31
N LEU A 96 6.84 3.88 9.96
CA LEU A 96 7.72 4.93 10.50
C LEU A 96 7.20 5.57 11.80
N GLY A 97 6.11 5.05 12.37
CA GLY A 97 5.51 5.55 13.60
C GLY A 97 4.71 6.85 13.42
N GLN A 98 4.39 7.24 12.18
CA GLN A 98 3.55 8.39 11.87
C GLN A 98 2.10 7.94 11.69
N SER A 99 1.18 8.59 12.39
CA SER A 99 -0.25 8.37 12.24
C SER A 99 -1.03 9.65 12.50
N ASP A 100 -2.26 9.70 12.00
CA ASP A 100 -3.21 10.78 12.24
C ASP A 100 -4.62 10.20 12.31
N GLU A 101 -5.30 10.38 13.45
CA GLU A 101 -6.62 9.80 13.69
C GLU A 101 -7.68 10.35 12.74
N GLN A 102 -7.57 11.62 12.33
CA GLN A 102 -8.52 12.23 11.40
C GLN A 102 -8.36 11.63 10.00
N ILE A 103 -7.13 11.42 9.54
CA ILE A 103 -6.87 10.74 8.26
C ILE A 103 -7.48 9.34 8.27
N TYR A 104 -7.30 8.59 9.36
CA TYR A 104 -7.86 7.24 9.47
C TYR A 104 -9.39 7.25 9.50
N ALA A 105 -9.99 8.20 10.21
CA ALA A 105 -11.44 8.40 10.23
C ALA A 105 -11.99 8.72 8.82
N ASP A 106 -11.35 9.66 8.11
CA ASP A 106 -11.73 10.05 6.76
C ASP A 106 -11.61 8.86 5.79
N TYR A 107 -10.51 8.11 5.86
CA TYR A 107 -10.28 6.92 5.03
C TYR A 107 -11.40 5.89 5.21
N HIS A 108 -11.74 5.57 6.47
CA HIS A 108 -12.81 4.63 6.77
C HIS A 108 -14.19 5.15 6.34
N ALA A 109 -14.45 6.45 6.49
CA ALA A 109 -15.69 7.07 6.04
C ALA A 109 -15.87 6.97 4.51
N TYR A 110 -14.83 7.29 3.73
CA TYR A 110 -14.88 7.15 2.27
C TYR A 110 -15.00 5.70 1.82
N MET A 111 -14.28 4.75 2.46
CA MET A 111 -14.40 3.33 2.14
C MET A 111 -15.80 2.78 2.42
N ALA A 112 -16.40 3.15 3.57
CA ALA A 112 -17.75 2.76 3.90
C ALA A 112 -18.76 3.38 2.92
N TRP A 113 -18.68 4.68 2.65
CA TRP A 113 -19.56 5.34 1.68
C TRP A 113 -19.46 4.74 0.28
N LEU A 114 -18.24 4.45 -0.21
CA LEU A 114 -18.08 3.86 -1.55
C LEU A 114 -18.71 2.46 -1.63
N GLY A 115 -18.71 1.73 -0.51
CA GLY A 115 -19.37 0.43 -0.35
C GLY A 115 -20.90 0.47 -0.48
N THR A 116 -21.53 1.65 -0.39
CA THR A 116 -22.97 1.82 -0.62
C THR A 116 -23.34 1.97 -2.10
N GLN A 117 -22.36 1.84 -3.01
CA GLN A 117 -22.55 1.98 -4.46
C GLN A 117 -23.20 3.32 -4.87
N PRO A 118 -22.62 4.47 -4.48
CA PRO A 118 -23.16 5.80 -4.77
C PRO A 118 -23.31 6.03 -6.29
N ARG A 119 -24.38 6.71 -6.71
CA ARG A 119 -24.70 6.98 -8.12
C ARG A 119 -24.72 8.47 -8.48
N ASP A 120 -24.69 9.34 -7.48
CA ASP A 120 -24.74 10.78 -7.68
C ASP A 120 -23.38 11.31 -8.14
N VAL A 121 -23.33 11.91 -9.33
CA VAL A 121 -22.08 12.36 -9.98
C VAL A 121 -21.41 13.48 -9.19
N ASP A 122 -22.17 14.45 -8.69
CA ASP A 122 -21.61 15.59 -7.96
C ASP A 122 -21.00 15.14 -6.63
N THR A 123 -21.68 14.27 -5.90
CA THR A 123 -21.18 13.65 -4.67
C THR A 123 -19.93 12.82 -4.95
N LEU A 124 -19.94 12.03 -6.03
CA LEU A 124 -18.78 11.24 -6.45
C LEU A 124 -17.55 12.11 -6.74
N LEU A 125 -17.73 13.19 -7.51
CA LEU A 125 -16.65 14.12 -7.84
C LEU A 125 -16.13 14.84 -6.59
N ASN A 126 -17.04 15.34 -5.73
CA ASN A 126 -16.67 16.03 -4.50
C ASN A 126 -15.88 15.11 -3.56
N ASN A 127 -16.32 13.86 -3.40
CA ASN A 127 -15.58 12.88 -2.59
C ASN A 127 -14.27 12.47 -3.23
N ALA A 128 -14.16 12.38 -4.56
CA ALA A 128 -12.88 12.15 -5.24
C ALA A 128 -11.85 13.26 -4.91
N MET A 129 -12.29 14.52 -4.91
CA MET A 129 -11.46 15.66 -4.50
C MET A 129 -11.09 15.59 -3.02
N GLY A 130 -12.04 15.18 -2.15
CA GLY A 130 -11.81 14.94 -0.73
C GLY A 130 -10.76 13.86 -0.46
N ILE A 131 -10.83 12.74 -1.19
CA ILE A 131 -9.85 11.64 -1.16
C ILE A 131 -8.47 12.16 -1.61
N GLY A 132 -8.42 12.99 -2.66
CA GLY A 132 -7.19 13.63 -3.11
C GLY A 132 -6.53 14.51 -2.03
N LYS A 133 -7.33 15.33 -1.33
CA LYS A 133 -6.86 16.15 -0.21
C LYS A 133 -6.37 15.30 0.97
N MET A 134 -7.12 14.25 1.32
CA MET A 134 -6.71 13.30 2.35
C MET A 134 -5.38 12.63 1.98
N ASN A 135 -5.22 12.16 0.74
CA ASN A 135 -3.98 11.57 0.25
C ASN A 135 -2.80 12.54 0.28
N PHE A 136 -3.02 13.82 -0.02
CA PHE A 136 -2.00 14.87 0.15
C PHE A 136 -1.51 14.96 1.60
N ASN A 137 -2.42 14.91 2.57
CA ASN A 137 -2.06 14.91 3.98
C ASN A 137 -1.31 13.63 4.39
N VAL A 138 -1.68 12.47 3.82
CA VAL A 138 -0.94 11.21 4.02
C VAL A 138 0.50 11.34 3.52
N MET A 139 0.70 11.86 2.31
CA MET A 139 2.04 12.08 1.77
C MET A 139 2.86 13.05 2.64
N ALA A 140 2.24 14.08 3.21
CA ALA A 140 2.92 15.01 4.12
C ALA A 140 3.40 14.34 5.42
N ILE A 141 2.61 13.42 6.01
CA ILE A 141 3.05 12.69 7.21
C ILE A 141 4.11 11.63 6.88
N LEU A 142 4.06 11.02 5.69
CA LEU A 142 5.08 10.10 5.21
C LEU A 142 6.42 10.82 4.97
N ASP A 143 6.40 11.92 4.22
CA ASP A 143 7.57 12.78 3.95
C ASP A 143 8.25 13.21 5.25
N ARG A 144 7.45 13.69 6.22
CA ARG A 144 7.96 14.03 7.55
C ARG A 144 8.59 12.82 8.26
N GLY A 145 7.95 11.65 8.20
CA GLY A 145 8.47 10.43 8.81
C GLY A 145 9.83 10.03 8.23
N GLU A 146 9.95 10.05 6.91
CA GLU A 146 11.19 9.69 6.21
C GLU A 146 12.31 10.71 6.44
N THR A 147 12.01 12.01 6.28
CA THR A 147 13.02 13.07 6.46
C THR A 147 13.49 13.18 7.91
N GLN A 148 12.63 12.92 8.90
CA GLN A 148 13.02 12.84 10.31
C GLN A 148 13.88 11.61 10.61
N ALA A 149 13.55 10.45 10.03
CA ALA A 149 14.26 9.21 10.29
C ALA A 149 15.61 9.14 9.55
N TYR A 150 15.66 9.64 8.31
CA TYR A 150 16.76 9.39 7.39
C TYR A 150 17.51 10.65 6.91
N GLY A 151 17.03 11.84 7.29
CA GLY A 151 17.54 13.14 6.88
C GLY A 151 16.96 13.62 5.54
N ASP A 152 17.03 14.92 5.29
CA ASP A 152 16.56 15.49 4.02
C ASP A 152 17.36 14.94 2.82
N PRO A 153 16.70 14.46 1.75
CA PRO A 153 17.39 14.00 0.55
C PRO A 153 18.30 15.06 -0.07
N GLN A 154 19.51 14.64 -0.45
CA GLN A 154 20.51 15.50 -1.08
C GLN A 154 20.84 15.03 -2.50
N PRO A 155 21.17 15.96 -3.43
CA PRO A 155 21.68 15.60 -4.74
C PRO A 155 22.86 14.62 -4.62
N THR A 156 22.70 13.42 -5.16
CA THR A 156 23.64 12.32 -4.98
C THR A 156 23.93 11.64 -6.31
N SER A 157 25.21 11.44 -6.61
CA SER A 157 25.63 10.56 -7.70
C SER A 157 25.52 9.11 -7.25
N VAL A 158 24.74 8.32 -7.97
CA VAL A 158 24.52 6.90 -7.67
C VAL A 158 25.32 6.04 -8.65
N ASN A 159 26.08 5.07 -8.12
CA ASN A 159 26.78 4.11 -8.95
C ASN A 159 25.78 3.13 -9.60
N VAL A 160 25.91 2.93 -10.90
CA VAL A 160 25.12 1.97 -11.70
C VAL A 160 25.98 0.86 -12.31
N ARG A 161 27.25 0.77 -11.90
CA ARG A 161 28.21 -0.22 -12.38
C ARG A 161 28.36 -1.36 -11.36
N PRO A 162 28.62 -2.59 -11.82
CA PRO A 162 28.87 -3.71 -10.92
C PRO A 162 30.11 -3.50 -10.04
N VAL A 163 29.99 -3.91 -8.79
CA VAL A 163 31.06 -4.02 -7.79
C VAL A 163 31.24 -5.49 -7.45
N ALA A 164 32.48 -5.97 -7.49
CA ALA A 164 32.79 -7.37 -7.20
C ALA A 164 32.42 -7.74 -5.75
N GLY A 165 31.87 -8.95 -5.56
CA GLY A 165 31.48 -9.48 -4.24
C GLY A 165 30.11 -10.12 -4.25
N LYS A 166 29.70 -10.66 -3.09
CA LYS A 166 28.32 -11.13 -2.88
C LYS A 166 27.41 -9.92 -2.78
N ALA A 167 26.16 -10.06 -3.23
CA ALA A 167 25.21 -8.96 -3.18
C ALA A 167 23.79 -9.40 -2.83
N ILE A 168 22.99 -8.45 -2.37
CA ILE A 168 21.53 -8.52 -2.24
C ILE A 168 20.94 -7.36 -3.04
N LEU A 169 19.84 -7.61 -3.76
CA LEU A 169 19.08 -6.58 -4.47
C LEU A 169 17.75 -6.33 -3.75
N ILE A 170 17.56 -5.11 -3.21
CA ILE A 170 16.29 -4.68 -2.63
C ILE A 170 15.51 -3.81 -3.61
N SER A 171 14.21 -4.09 -3.73
CA SER A 171 13.27 -3.40 -4.62
C SER A 171 11.98 -3.08 -3.85
N GLY A 172 11.14 -2.18 -4.36
CA GLY A 172 9.95 -1.71 -3.65
C GLY A 172 10.15 -0.26 -3.21
N HIS A 173 9.65 0.09 -2.02
CA HIS A 173 9.64 1.49 -1.54
C HIS A 173 10.01 1.61 -0.05
N ASP A 174 10.10 0.52 0.71
CA ASP A 174 10.21 0.61 2.17
C ASP A 174 11.65 0.87 2.63
N LEU A 175 11.89 2.09 3.11
CA LEU A 175 13.21 2.52 3.58
C LEU A 175 13.60 1.92 4.94
N LYS A 176 12.62 1.49 5.75
CA LYS A 176 12.89 0.82 7.03
C LYS A 176 13.42 -0.58 6.82
N ASP A 177 12.85 -1.31 5.85
CA ASP A 177 13.38 -2.62 5.44
C ASP A 177 14.82 -2.49 4.92
N LEU A 178 15.11 -1.46 4.09
CA LEU A 178 16.48 -1.18 3.66
C LEU A 178 17.40 -0.86 4.84
N GLN A 179 16.97 -0.03 5.79
CA GLN A 179 17.78 0.27 6.97
C GLN A 179 18.11 -1.00 7.76
N MET A 180 17.10 -1.83 8.04
CA MET A 180 17.28 -3.09 8.78
C MET A 180 18.21 -4.04 8.03
N LEU A 181 18.10 -4.12 6.71
CA LEU A 181 19.00 -4.91 5.86
C LEU A 181 20.45 -4.38 5.94
N LEU A 182 20.64 -3.06 5.81
CA LEU A 182 21.96 -2.43 5.90
C LEU A 182 22.63 -2.66 7.26
N GLU A 183 21.87 -2.54 8.35
CA GLU A 183 22.35 -2.78 9.72
C GLU A 183 22.76 -4.23 9.92
N GLN A 184 21.93 -5.19 9.48
CA GLN A 184 22.21 -6.62 9.62
C GLN A 184 23.38 -7.10 8.74
N THR A 185 23.63 -6.44 7.62
CA THR A 185 24.69 -6.83 6.66
C THR A 185 25.99 -6.07 6.85
N GLN A 186 26.04 -5.10 7.78
CA GLN A 186 27.23 -4.32 8.05
C GLN A 186 28.40 -5.22 8.47
N GLY A 187 29.55 -5.04 7.82
CA GLY A 187 30.76 -5.84 8.10
C GLY A 187 30.73 -7.29 7.61
N THR A 188 29.67 -7.75 6.92
CA THR A 188 29.57 -9.13 6.40
C THR A 188 30.25 -9.34 5.05
N GLY A 189 30.63 -8.25 4.37
CA GLY A 189 31.18 -8.29 3.01
C GLY A 189 30.12 -8.49 1.91
N ILE A 190 28.83 -8.31 2.24
CA ILE A 190 27.72 -8.34 1.29
C ILE A 190 27.42 -6.91 0.82
N ASN A 191 27.38 -6.71 -0.49
CA ASN A 191 27.00 -5.45 -1.12
C ASN A 191 25.47 -5.35 -1.25
N ILE A 192 24.90 -4.19 -0.95
CA ILE A 192 23.47 -3.90 -1.13
C ILE A 192 23.29 -3.03 -2.36
N TYR A 193 22.42 -3.47 -3.27
CA TYR A 193 21.95 -2.70 -4.41
C TYR A 193 20.47 -2.38 -4.25
N THR A 194 20.06 -1.20 -4.68
CA THR A 194 18.65 -0.85 -4.87
C THR A 194 18.19 -1.16 -6.30
N HIS A 195 16.89 -1.31 -6.51
CA HIS A 195 16.26 -1.41 -7.83
C HIS A 195 14.94 -0.64 -7.86
N GLY A 196 14.60 -0.09 -9.04
CA GLY A 196 13.35 0.64 -9.27
C GLY A 196 13.18 1.80 -8.30
N GLU A 197 12.05 1.82 -7.59
CA GLU A 197 11.65 2.89 -6.68
C GLU A 197 12.44 2.92 -5.36
N MET A 198 13.40 2.00 -5.15
CA MET A 198 14.39 2.12 -4.07
C MET A 198 15.56 3.04 -4.42
N LEU A 199 15.69 3.49 -5.68
CA LEU A 199 16.75 4.42 -6.11
C LEU A 199 16.84 5.71 -5.24
N PRO A 200 15.73 6.36 -4.85
CA PRO A 200 15.78 7.57 -4.01
C PRO A 200 16.45 7.37 -2.65
N ALA A 201 16.55 6.14 -2.15
CA ALA A 201 17.20 5.83 -0.87
C ALA A 201 18.65 6.36 -0.78
N HIS A 202 19.36 6.43 -1.92
CA HIS A 202 20.71 6.97 -1.99
C HIS A 202 20.81 8.48 -1.70
N GLY A 203 19.70 9.20 -1.79
CA GLY A 203 19.63 10.63 -1.45
C GLY A 203 19.62 10.89 0.05
N TYR A 204 19.19 9.93 0.87
CA TYR A 204 19.01 10.10 2.31
C TYR A 204 20.35 9.92 3.07
N PRO A 205 20.81 10.93 3.83
CA PRO A 205 22.11 10.89 4.52
C PRO A 205 22.32 9.68 5.44
N GLU A 206 21.31 9.31 6.23
CA GLU A 206 21.45 8.22 7.22
C GLU A 206 21.54 6.83 6.57
N LEU A 207 21.00 6.65 5.37
CA LEU A 207 21.12 5.42 4.59
C LEU A 207 22.42 5.40 3.77
N LYS A 208 22.80 6.55 3.21
CA LYS A 208 24.02 6.69 2.40
C LYS A 208 25.31 6.49 3.20
N ARG A 209 25.29 6.66 4.52
CA ARG A 209 26.48 6.44 5.37
C ARG A 209 27.01 5.01 5.35
N TYR A 210 26.17 4.03 4.97
CA TYR A 210 26.56 2.63 4.88
C TYR A 210 27.37 2.38 3.60
N SER A 211 28.69 2.18 3.73
CA SER A 211 29.60 2.03 2.58
C SER A 211 29.31 0.83 1.69
N HIS A 212 28.57 -0.17 2.18
CA HIS A 212 28.14 -1.34 1.42
C HIS A 212 26.78 -1.16 0.73
N LEU A 213 26.11 -0.01 0.86
CA LEU A 213 25.06 0.42 -0.08
C LEU A 213 25.75 0.95 -1.35
N VAL A 214 26.04 0.05 -2.29
CA VAL A 214 27.04 0.31 -3.34
C VAL A 214 26.47 0.88 -4.64
N GLY A 215 25.15 0.87 -4.83
CA GLY A 215 24.56 1.43 -6.05
C GLY A 215 23.11 1.03 -6.31
N ASN A 216 22.66 1.36 -7.52
CA ASN A 216 21.36 0.97 -8.05
C ASN A 216 21.55 0.09 -9.30
N TYR A 217 20.79 -1.00 -9.37
CA TYR A 217 20.81 -1.93 -10.48
C TYR A 217 19.49 -1.88 -11.25
N GLY A 218 19.57 -1.95 -12.57
CA GLY A 218 18.40 -2.05 -13.44
C GLY A 218 17.67 -0.73 -13.66
N SER A 219 16.39 -0.83 -14.00
CA SER A 219 15.54 0.27 -14.43
C SER A 219 14.15 0.20 -13.76
N GLY A 220 13.08 0.50 -14.50
CA GLY A 220 11.71 0.43 -13.98
C GLY A 220 11.23 -1.01 -13.78
N TRP A 221 10.28 -1.20 -12.87
CA TRP A 221 9.77 -2.51 -12.42
C TRP A 221 9.34 -3.44 -13.57
N GLN A 222 8.86 -2.91 -14.70
CA GLN A 222 8.42 -3.69 -15.85
C GLN A 222 9.53 -4.57 -16.45
N ASN A 223 10.80 -4.20 -16.23
CA ASN A 223 11.96 -4.92 -16.75
C ASN A 223 12.50 -5.97 -15.76
N GLN A 224 11.93 -6.07 -14.56
CA GLN A 224 12.48 -6.87 -13.45
C GLN A 224 12.69 -8.34 -13.82
N GLN A 225 11.83 -8.95 -14.64
CA GLN A 225 11.99 -10.37 -15.02
C GLN A 225 13.33 -10.62 -15.73
N THR A 226 13.72 -9.72 -16.63
CA THR A 226 14.98 -9.83 -17.38
C THR A 226 16.16 -9.38 -16.53
N GLU A 227 16.00 -8.29 -15.78
CA GLU A 227 17.07 -7.69 -14.99
C GLU A 227 17.44 -8.57 -13.80
N PHE A 228 16.45 -9.11 -13.08
CA PHE A 228 16.65 -10.00 -11.93
C PHE A 228 17.28 -11.31 -12.37
N ALA A 229 16.83 -11.91 -13.47
CA ALA A 229 17.45 -13.13 -14.01
C ALA A 229 18.95 -12.95 -14.34
N LYS A 230 19.40 -11.71 -14.61
CA LYS A 230 20.80 -11.37 -14.91
C LYS A 230 21.59 -10.92 -13.68
N PHE A 231 20.94 -10.67 -12.55
CA PHE A 231 21.61 -10.25 -11.32
C PHE A 231 22.25 -11.49 -10.66
N PRO A 232 23.58 -11.57 -10.52
CA PRO A 232 24.27 -12.78 -10.10
C PRO A 232 24.26 -13.00 -8.57
N ALA A 233 23.16 -12.66 -7.89
CA ALA A 233 23.06 -12.61 -6.43
C ALA A 233 21.66 -12.98 -5.90
N LEU A 234 21.47 -12.91 -4.57
CA LEU A 234 20.21 -13.26 -3.90
C LEU A 234 19.22 -12.08 -3.91
N PHE A 235 17.92 -12.41 -3.90
CA PHE A 235 16.79 -11.47 -3.71
C PHE A 235 16.28 -11.56 -2.27
#